data_AF-A0A1M5M1Z5-F1
#
_entry.id   AF-A0A1M5M1Z5-F1
#
_cell.length_a   1.000
_cell.length_b   1.000
_cell.length_c   1.000
_cell.angle_alpha   90.00
_cell.angle_beta   90.00
_cell.angle_gamma   90.00
#
_symmetry.space_group_name_H-M   'P 1'
#
loop_
_entity.id
_entity.type
_entity.pdbx_description
1 polymer ?
#
loop_
_entity_poly.entity_id
_entity_poly.type
_entity_poly.pdbx_seq_one_letter_code
_entity_poly.pdbx_strand_id
1 'polypeptide(L)'
;MFLYNSSPLEDIATDRLRSSLSRVLDDVRFYEQRYAILRRGRPVAGLVPITEARALFEASQRNRKFRDIALRQKIEEEDMLRNAIRDCGEAALADPEV
;
A
#
# COMPACT_ATOMS: atom_id res chain seq x y z
N MET A 1 7.05 9.44 11.14
CA MET A 1 7.61 9.06 9.82
C MET A 1 8.03 7.60 9.92
N PHE A 2 7.42 6.69 9.17
CA PHE A 2 7.85 5.28 9.18
C PHE A 2 9.12 5.17 8.35
N LEU A 3 10.25 4.88 9.00
CA LEU A 3 11.49 4.51 8.32
C LEU A 3 11.29 3.11 7.76
N TYR A 4 11.00 3.02 6.46
CA TYR A 4 11.03 1.75 5.75
C TYR A 4 12.48 1.29 5.68
N ASN A 5 12.83 0.27 6.45
CA ASN A 5 14.15 -0.31 6.34
C ASN A 5 14.20 -1.11 5.02
N SER A 6 15.03 -0.64 4.09
CA SER A 6 15.18 -1.17 2.73
C SER A 6 16.28 -2.21 2.60
N SER A 7 16.78 -2.76 3.73
CA SER A 7 17.78 -3.81 3.71
C SER A 7 17.28 -5.04 2.93
N PRO A 8 18.15 -5.66 2.11
CA PRO A 8 17.78 -6.82 1.30
C PRO A 8 17.28 -7.99 2.15
N LEU A 9 16.31 -8.73 1.62
CA LEU A 9 15.81 -9.96 2.21
C LEU A 9 16.82 -11.08 1.93
N GLU A 10 17.26 -11.77 2.98
CA GLU A 10 18.11 -12.96 2.82
C GLU A 10 17.27 -14.14 2.32
N ASP A 11 17.80 -14.94 1.39
CA ASP A 11 17.08 -16.10 0.87
C ASP A 11 17.20 -17.30 1.83
N ILE A 12 16.06 -17.92 2.17
CA ILE A 12 16.03 -19.18 2.92
C ILE A 12 15.16 -20.22 2.21
N ALA A 13 15.73 -21.39 1.94
CA ALA A 13 14.96 -22.51 1.40
C ALA A 13 13.98 -23.05 2.44
N THR A 14 12.79 -23.46 2.00
CA THR A 14 11.73 -23.99 2.88
C THR A 14 12.22 -25.19 3.73
N ASP A 15 13.07 -26.05 3.16
CA ASP A 15 13.61 -27.22 3.87
C ASP A 15 14.54 -26.82 5.01
N ARG A 16 15.35 -25.77 4.82
CA ARG A 16 16.20 -25.19 5.87
C ARG A 16 15.37 -24.49 6.93
N LEU A 17 14.38 -23.69 6.52
CA LEU A 17 13.47 -23.04 7.46
C LEU A 17 12.79 -24.07 8.37
N ARG A 18 12.36 -25.22 7.83
CA ARG A 18 11.70 -26.27 8.61
C ARG A 18 12.64 -26.94 9.62
N SER A 19 13.90 -27.15 9.27
CA SER A 19 14.87 -27.80 10.16
C SER A 19 15.43 -26.88 11.24
N SER A 20 15.40 -25.56 11.04
CA SER A 20 15.95 -24.57 11.98
C SER A 20 14.95 -23.49 12.41
N LEU A 21 13.64 -23.79 12.42
CA LEU A 21 12.59 -22.79 12.65
C LEU A 21 12.82 -21.94 13.92
N SER A 22 13.11 -22.57 15.07
CA SER A 22 13.30 -21.83 16.32
C SER A 22 14.44 -20.82 16.22
N ARG A 23 15.58 -21.25 15.67
CA ARG A 23 16.74 -20.37 15.49
C ARG A 23 16.43 -19.22 14.53
N VAL A 24 15.75 -19.52 13.42
CA VAL A 24 15.37 -18.49 12.44
C VAL A 24 14.41 -17.46 13.07
N LEU A 25 13.48 -17.90 13.92
CA LEU A 25 12.59 -17.00 14.65
C LEU A 25 13.34 -16.14 15.67
N ASP A 26 14.32 -16.73 16.38
CA ASP A 26 15.20 -15.97 17.27
C ASP A 26 16.01 -14.94 16.49
N ASP A 27 16.55 -15.30 15.33
CA ASP A 27 17.33 -14.39 14.49
C ASP A 27 16.48 -13.21 14.02
N VAL A 28 15.25 -13.47 13.56
CA VAL A 28 14.28 -12.43 13.17
C VAL A 28 13.91 -11.54 14.35
N ARG A 29 13.73 -12.12 15.54
CA ARG A 29 13.28 -11.39 16.73
C ARG A 29 14.39 -10.51 17.32
N PHE A 30 15.60 -11.03 17.43
CA PHE A 30 16.70 -10.39 18.18
C PHE A 30 17.65 -9.59 17.29
N TYR A 31 17.83 -9.98 16.02
CA TYR A 31 18.76 -9.33 15.10
C TYR A 31 18.07 -8.58 13.97
N GLU A 32 16.74 -8.45 14.03
CA GLU A 32 15.90 -7.82 12.99
C GLU A 32 16.16 -8.41 11.59
N GLN A 33 16.59 -9.68 11.54
CA GLN A 33 16.83 -10.43 10.32
C GLN A 33 15.54 -10.62 9.53
N ARG A 34 15.68 -10.75 8.21
CA ARG A 34 14.54 -10.80 7.29
C ARG A 34 14.82 -11.78 6.18
N TYR A 35 13.83 -12.60 5.89
CA TYR A 35 14.00 -13.69 4.95
C TYR A 35 12.97 -13.68 3.83
N ALA A 36 13.42 -13.91 2.61
CA ALA A 36 12.60 -14.40 1.51
C ALA A 36 12.61 -15.94 1.54
N ILE A 37 11.44 -16.52 1.81
CA ILE A 37 11.28 -17.96 1.88
C ILE A 37 11.13 -18.49 0.46
N LEU A 38 12.08 -19.32 0.04
CA LEU A 38 12.11 -19.93 -1.29
C LEU A 38 11.56 -21.35 -1.27
N ARG A 39 10.76 -21.71 -2.28
CA ARG A 39 10.36 -23.09 -2.60
C ARG A 39 10.73 -23.38 -4.04
N ARG A 40 11.56 -24.40 -4.28
CA ARG A 40 12.08 -24.74 -5.62
C ARG A 40 12.71 -23.53 -6.34
N GLY A 41 13.48 -22.72 -5.59
CA GLY A 41 14.15 -21.52 -6.11
C GLY A 41 13.25 -20.32 -6.39
N ARG A 42 11.96 -20.37 -6.04
CA ARG A 42 11.03 -19.24 -6.19
C ARG A 42 10.60 -18.69 -4.85
N PRO A 43 10.59 -17.37 -4.65
CA PRO A 43 10.08 -16.76 -3.42
C PRO A 43 8.57 -17.00 -3.29
N VAL A 44 8.14 -17.49 -2.13
CA VAL A 44 6.74 -17.82 -1.83
C VAL A 44 6.19 -17.08 -0.62
N ALA A 45 7.05 -16.64 0.29
CA ALA A 45 6.66 -15.89 1.48
C ALA A 45 7.84 -15.03 1.97
N GLY A 46 7.54 -14.06 2.84
CA GLY A 46 8.53 -13.28 3.56
C GLY A 46 8.40 -13.50 5.06
N LEU A 47 9.51 -13.47 5.78
CA LEU A 47 9.56 -13.49 7.24
C LEU A 47 10.27 -12.23 7.71
N VAL A 48 9.57 -11.44 8.53
CA VAL A 48 10.03 -10.16 9.08
C VAL A 48 9.58 -10.06 10.54
N PRO A 49 10.18 -9.16 11.35
CA PRO A 49 9.68 -8.86 12.68
C PRO A 49 8.19 -8.46 12.66
N ILE A 50 7.44 -8.88 13.68
CA ILE A 50 5.99 -8.60 13.75
C ILE A 50 5.68 -7.11 13.82
N THR A 51 6.57 -6.32 14.42
CA THR A 51 6.48 -4.86 14.51
C THR A 51 6.53 -4.23 13.12
N GLU A 52 7.42 -4.71 12.26
CA GLU A 52 7.55 -4.28 10.87
C GLU A 52 6.33 -4.69 10.04
N ALA A 53 5.88 -5.94 10.15
CA ALA A 53 4.68 -6.40 9.45
C ALA A 53 3.44 -5.54 9.80
N ARG A 54 3.27 -5.20 11.08
CA ARG A 54 2.19 -4.30 11.54
C ARG A 54 2.37 -2.88 11.01
N ALA A 55 3.58 -2.33 11.06
CA ALA A 55 3.86 -0.98 10.55
C ALA A 55 3.56 -0.87 9.05
N LEU A 56 3.98 -1.87 8.26
CA LEU A 56 3.68 -1.95 6.83
C LEU A 56 2.18 -2.07 6.56
N PHE A 57 1.47 -2.88 7.34
CA PHE A 57 0.02 -3.01 7.21
C PHE A 57 -0.68 -1.68 7.51
N GLU A 58 -0.34 -1.01 8.61
CA GLU A 58 -0.90 0.28 8.97
C GLU A 58 -0.60 1.37 7.93
N ALA A 59 0.63 1.42 7.43
CA ALA A 59 1.02 2.35 6.36
C ALA A 59 0.23 2.10 5.07
N SER A 60 0.00 0.84 4.70
CA SER A 60 -0.80 0.47 3.53
C SER A 60 -2.27 0.91 3.68
N GLN A 61 -2.84 0.80 4.88
CA GLN A 61 -4.21 1.19 5.18
C GLN A 61 -4.39 2.71 5.20
N ARG A 62 -3.42 3.45 5.75
CA ARG A 62 -3.42 4.92 5.68
C ARG A 62 -3.39 5.37 4.23
N ASN A 63 -2.51 4.80 3.40
CA ASN A 63 -2.45 5.12 1.97
C ASN A 63 -3.74 4.81 1.22
N ARG A 64 -4.46 3.72 1.54
CA ARG A 64 -5.79 3.47 0.97
C ARG A 64 -6.78 4.56 1.32
N LYS A 65 -6.88 4.95 2.59
CA LYS A 65 -7.77 6.04 3.03
C LYS A 65 -7.46 7.35 2.31
N PHE A 66 -6.18 7.70 2.15
CA PHE A 66 -5.80 8.91 1.41
C PHE A 66 -6.14 8.84 -0.09
N ARG A 67 -5.97 7.67 -0.73
CA ARG A 67 -6.38 7.48 -2.13
C ARG A 67 -7.88 7.59 -2.31
N ASP A 68 -8.67 7.02 -1.40
CA ASP A 68 -10.13 7.08 -1.48
C ASP A 68 -10.65 8.52 -1.31
N ILE A 69 -10.01 9.31 -0.44
CA ILE A 69 -10.32 10.75 -0.26
C ILE A 69 -9.97 11.53 -1.52
N ALA A 70 -8.77 11.33 -2.07
CA ALA A 70 -8.34 12.02 -3.29
C ALA A 70 -9.23 11.67 -4.50
N LEU A 71 -9.68 10.41 -4.59
CA LEU A 71 -10.60 9.97 -5.65
C LEU A 71 -11.96 10.65 -5.51
N ARG A 72 -12.51 10.75 -4.28
CA ARG A 72 -13.79 11.45 -4.04
C ARG A 72 -13.72 12.94 -4.36
N GLN A 73 -12.64 13.62 -3.93
CA GLN A 73 -12.44 15.04 -4.25
C GLN A 73 -12.43 15.29 -5.75
N LYS A 74 -11.79 14.39 -6.52
CA LYS A 74 -11.76 14.51 -7.98
C LYS A 74 -13.14 14.31 -8.62
N ILE A 75 -13.96 13.40 -8.09
CA ILE A 75 -15.33 13.19 -8.55
C ILE A 75 -16.19 14.42 -8.24
N GLU A 76 -16.08 14.97 -7.03
CA GLU A 76 -16.80 16.19 -6.62
C GLU A 76 -16.42 17.41 -7.46
N GLU A 77 -15.13 17.57 -7.79
CA GLU A 77 -14.66 18.61 -8.72
C GLU A 77 -15.24 18.43 -10.13
N GLU A 78 -15.27 17.20 -10.66
CA GLU A 78 -15.83 16.92 -11.98
C GLU A 78 -17.35 17.19 -12.03
N ASP A 79 -18.08 16.84 -10.97
CA ASP A 79 -19.51 17.12 -10.85
C ASP A 79 -19.80 18.62 -10.71
N MET A 80 -18.97 19.36 -9.95
CA MET A 80 -19.07 20.82 -9.86
C MET A 80 -18.84 21.48 -11.23
N LEU A 81 -17.83 21.04 -11.97
CA LEU A 81 -17.56 21.55 -13.31
C LEU A 81 -18.69 21.24 -14.29
N ARG A 82 -19.25 20.02 -14.25
CA ARG A 82 -20.41 19.65 -15.07
C ARG A 82 -21.63 20.49 -14.76
N ASN A 83 -21.91 20.71 -13.48
CA ASN A 83 -23.02 21.55 -13.06
C ASN A 83 -22.82 23.00 -13.51
N ALA A 84 -21.63 23.58 -13.32
CA ALA A 84 -21.33 24.93 -13.78
C ALA A 84 -21.46 25.08 -15.31
N ILE A 85 -21.01 24.08 -16.09
CA ILE A 85 -21.19 24.07 -17.55
C ILE A 85 -22.67 24.00 -17.92
N ARG A 86 -23.46 23.15 -17.23
CA ARG A 86 -24.91 23.07 -17.44
C ARG A 86 -25.59 24.39 -17.13
N ASP A 87 -25.29 25.00 -15.99
CA ASP A 87 -25.90 26.24 -15.54
C ASP A 87 -25.56 27.41 -16.48
N CYS A 88 -24.32 27.49 -16.99
CA CYS A 88 -23.93 28.44 -18.03
C CYS A 88 -24.64 28.18 -19.38
N GLY A 89 -24.83 26.91 -19.76
CA GLY A 89 -25.55 26.53 -20.97
C GLY A 89 -27.04 26.87 -20.88
N GLU A 90 -27.66 26.66 -19.71
CA GLU A 90 -29.06 27.03 -19.44
C GLU A 90 -29.23 28.55 -19.40
N ALA A 91 -28.28 29.29 -18.82
CA ALA A 91 -28.29 30.76 -18.85
C ALA A 91 -28.14 31.33 -20.27
N ALA A 92 -27.31 30.71 -21.12
CA ALA A 92 -27.15 31.11 -22.53
C ALA A 92 -28.37 30.78 -23.40
N LEU A 93 -29.19 29.79 -23.02
CA LEU A 93 -30.45 29.47 -23.69
C LEU A 93 -31.63 30.33 -23.17
N ALA A 94 -31.51 30.92 -22.00
CA ALA A 94 -32.52 31.78 -21.38
C ALA A 94 -32.47 33.25 -21.83
N ASP A 95 -31.39 33.67 -22.50
CA ASP A 95 -31.21 35.05 -22.99
C ASP A 95 -30.94 35.08 -24.51
N PRO A 96 -32.00 35.03 -25.35
CA PRO A 96 -31.87 35.03 -26.81
C PRO A 96 -31.98 36.44 -27.44
N GLU A 97 -31.50 37.50 -26.76
CA GLU A 97 -31.44 38.85 -27.34
C GLU A 97 -30.03 39.48 -27.25
N VAL A 98 -29.16 39.07 -28.17
CA VAL A 98 -28.29 39.97 -28.98
C VAL A 98 -28.22 39.43 -30.40
#